data_AF-A0AAX3JB79-F1
#
_entry.id   AF-A0AAX3JB79-F1
#
_cell.length_a   1.000
_cell.length_b   1.000
_cell.length_c   1.000
_cell.angle_alpha   90.00
_cell.angle_beta   90.00
_cell.angle_gamma   90.00
#
_symmetry.space_group_name_H-M   'P 1'
#
loop_
_entity.id
_entity.type
_entity.pdbx_description
1 polymer ?
#
loop_
_entity_poly.entity_id
_entity_poly.type
_entity_poly.pdbx_seq_one_letter_code
_entity_poly.pdbx_strand_id
1 'polypeptide(L)'
;MTPGTNQERILLSWDRQNQAKGLPAVTPIYLTDDASATLSLLSGRADAMFGPHSMAAWKAASRGQTKLVGSGPFRAWVAVTTKKGNGLAPALQAAIDGTISGGQYQQVLTRWGEQDEAIAHSTVNPPGIQY
;
A
#
# COMPACT_ATOMS: atom_id res chain seq x y z
N MET A 1 13.54 3.74 2.72
CA MET A 1 12.41 4.32 1.96
C MET A 1 12.94 5.19 0.82
N THR A 2 12.13 5.48 -0.19
CA THR A 2 12.49 6.45 -1.25
C THR A 2 12.17 7.89 -0.78
N PRO A 3 13.12 8.84 -0.88
CA PRO A 3 12.90 10.23 -0.48
C PRO A 3 11.91 10.95 -1.41
N GLY A 4 11.27 12.01 -0.90
CA GLY A 4 10.31 12.86 -1.63
C GLY A 4 8.90 12.26 -1.75
N THR A 5 8.59 11.22 -0.97
CA THR A 5 7.33 10.49 -1.05
C THR A 5 6.33 10.91 0.04
N ASN A 6 5.03 10.68 -0.17
CA ASN A 6 4.02 10.88 0.87
C ASN A 6 4.32 10.04 2.13
N GLN A 7 4.94 8.88 1.94
CA GLN A 7 5.37 7.98 3.00
C GLN A 7 6.45 8.61 3.89
N GLU A 8 7.41 9.34 3.31
CA GLU A 8 8.40 10.07 4.10
C GLU A 8 7.75 11.12 5.00
N ARG A 9 6.83 11.93 4.44
CA ARG A 9 6.11 12.96 5.21
C ARG A 9 5.35 12.36 6.39
N ILE A 10 4.73 11.19 6.19
CA ILE A 10 4.03 10.46 7.26
C ILE A 10 5.02 9.98 8.33
N LEU A 11 6.13 9.35 7.93
CA LEU A 11 7.11 8.83 8.88
C LEU A 11 7.71 9.94 9.76
N LEU A 12 8.11 11.06 9.14
CA LEU A 12 8.65 12.21 9.88
C LEU A 12 7.58 12.89 10.76
N SER A 13 6.31 12.82 10.37
CA SER A 13 5.20 13.29 11.23
C SER A 13 5.02 12.41 12.45
N TRP A 14 5.04 11.08 12.29
CA TRP A 14 4.96 10.12 13.40
C TRP A 14 6.16 10.22 14.33
N ASP A 15 7.36 10.38 13.79
CA ASP A 15 8.57 10.57 14.59
C ASP A 15 8.48 11.80 15.49
N ARG A 16 8.03 12.96 14.94
CA ARG A 16 7.76 14.16 15.77
C ARG A 16 6.74 13.91 16.88
N GLN A 17 5.68 13.15 16.61
CA GLN A 17 4.69 12.80 17.64
C GLN A 17 5.26 11.87 18.71
N ASN A 18 6.12 10.93 18.33
CA ASN A 18 6.79 10.01 19.26
C ASN A 18 7.78 10.77 20.16
N GLN A 19 8.59 11.66 19.59
CA GLN A 19 9.51 12.50 20.35
C GLN A 19 8.76 13.43 21.31
N ALA A 20 7.63 14.01 20.90
CA ALA A 20 6.78 14.81 21.78
C ALA A 20 6.22 14.00 22.97
N LYS A 21 6.17 12.67 22.86
CA LYS A 21 5.80 11.73 23.94
C LYS A 21 7.00 11.18 24.71
N GLY A 22 8.21 11.65 24.44
CA GLY A 22 9.45 11.21 25.09
C GLY A 22 10.00 9.87 24.60
N LEU A 23 9.55 9.38 23.44
CA LEU A 23 10.08 8.17 22.82
C LEU A 23 11.36 8.46 22.03
N PRO A 24 12.27 7.47 21.85
CA PRO A 24 13.45 7.62 21.01
C PRO A 24 13.09 7.99 19.57
N ALA A 25 13.93 8.83 18.95
CA ALA A 25 13.77 9.21 17.56
C ALA A 25 13.96 8.02 16.61
N VAL A 26 13.15 7.98 15.56
CA VAL A 26 13.35 7.06 14.43
C VAL A 26 14.64 7.46 13.70
N THR A 27 15.39 6.47 13.19
CA THR A 27 16.53 6.70 12.30
C THR A 27 16.13 6.36 10.86
N PRO A 28 15.82 7.35 10.01
CA PRO A 28 15.47 7.08 8.61
C PRO A 28 16.65 6.50 7.83
N ILE A 29 16.42 5.38 7.16
CA ILE A 29 17.36 4.82 6.18
C ILE A 29 16.76 5.03 4.78
N TYR A 30 17.42 5.85 3.98
CA TYR A 30 17.03 6.16 2.61
C TYR A 30 17.71 5.20 1.65
N LEU A 31 16.91 4.52 0.83
CA LEU A 31 17.34 3.52 -0.13
C LEU A 31 16.53 3.73 -1.40
N THR A 32 17.20 3.67 -2.55
CA THR A 32 16.61 3.97 -3.85
C THR A 32 16.17 2.73 -4.61
N ASP A 33 16.53 1.53 -4.15
CA ASP A 33 16.20 0.27 -4.80
C ASP A 33 15.63 -0.79 -3.82
N ASP A 34 14.87 -1.72 -4.38
CA ASP A 34 14.15 -2.77 -3.63
C ASP A 34 15.09 -3.82 -3.00
N ALA A 35 16.20 -4.12 -3.68
CA ALA A 35 17.14 -5.15 -3.26
C ALA A 35 17.88 -4.70 -2.00
N SER A 36 18.42 -3.47 -2.01
CA SER A 36 19.07 -2.86 -0.85
C SER A 36 18.12 -2.71 0.33
N ALA A 37 16.86 -2.33 0.08
CA ALA A 37 15.83 -2.22 1.13
C ALA A 37 15.52 -3.57 1.76
N THR A 38 15.34 -4.60 0.94
CA THR A 38 15.10 -5.96 1.41
C THR A 38 16.30 -6.49 2.21
N LEU A 39 17.52 -6.32 1.70
CA LEU A 39 18.74 -6.77 2.38
C LEU A 39 18.94 -6.04 3.72
N SER A 40 18.65 -4.74 3.79
CA SER A 40 18.79 -3.98 5.04
C SER A 40 17.82 -4.48 6.12
N LEU A 41 16.60 -4.86 5.75
CA LEU A 41 15.64 -5.46 6.66
C LEU A 41 16.08 -6.87 7.11
N LEU A 42 16.44 -7.73 6.16
CA LEU A 42 16.79 -9.13 6.47
C LEU A 42 18.13 -9.27 7.22
N SER A 43 19.04 -8.32 7.06
CA SER A 43 20.33 -8.32 7.77
C SER A 43 20.27 -7.66 9.16
N GLY A 44 19.11 -7.11 9.56
CA GLY A 44 18.95 -6.41 10.84
C GLY A 44 19.54 -4.99 10.86
N ARG A 45 19.93 -4.44 9.69
CA ARG A 45 20.35 -3.03 9.56
C ARG A 45 19.18 -2.06 9.70
N ALA A 46 17.96 -2.51 9.40
CA ALA A 46 16.72 -1.77 9.61
C ALA A 46 15.70 -2.66 10.34
N ASP A 47 14.99 -2.10 11.31
CA ASP A 47 13.95 -2.84 12.06
C ASP A 47 12.65 -3.00 11.27
N ALA A 48 12.35 -2.04 10.40
CA ALA A 48 11.14 -2.02 9.59
C ALA A 48 11.34 -1.27 8.27
N MET A 49 10.51 -1.59 7.29
CA MET A 49 10.39 -0.84 6.04
C MET A 49 9.00 -0.20 5.97
N PHE A 50 8.96 1.10 5.68
CA PHE A 50 7.71 1.82 5.42
C PHE A 50 7.59 2.15 3.93
N GLY A 51 6.46 1.79 3.32
CA GLY A 51 6.25 1.86 1.88
C GLY A 51 4.82 1.47 1.48
N PRO A 52 4.54 1.26 0.18
CA PRO A 52 3.24 0.82 -0.30
C PRO A 52 2.80 -0.50 0.33
N HIS A 53 1.55 -0.57 0.81
CA HIS A 53 1.01 -1.76 1.49
C HIS A 53 1.03 -3.00 0.59
N SER A 54 0.55 -2.89 -0.65
CA SER A 54 0.52 -4.00 -1.61
C SER A 54 1.91 -4.60 -1.86
N MET A 55 2.93 -3.78 -2.07
CA MET A 55 4.30 -4.29 -2.23
C MET A 55 4.79 -5.07 -1.00
N ALA A 56 4.38 -4.67 0.21
CA ALA A 56 4.70 -5.41 1.43
C ALA A 56 3.88 -6.71 1.56
N ALA A 57 2.57 -6.67 1.26
CA ALA A 57 1.66 -7.81 1.25
C ALA A 57 2.13 -8.90 0.29
N TRP A 58 2.40 -8.52 -0.97
CA TRP A 58 2.97 -9.41 -1.96
C TRP A 58 4.30 -10.03 -1.53
N LYS A 59 5.25 -9.26 -0.96
CA LYS A 59 6.53 -9.80 -0.50
C LYS A 59 6.35 -10.81 0.64
N ALA A 60 5.47 -10.50 1.58
CA ALA A 60 5.16 -11.41 2.69
C ALA A 60 4.58 -12.73 2.16
N ALA A 61 3.61 -12.66 1.25
CA ALA A 61 2.95 -13.83 0.67
C ALA A 61 3.85 -14.65 -0.25
N SER A 62 4.66 -14.00 -1.10
CA SER A 62 5.47 -14.68 -2.13
C SER A 62 6.84 -15.16 -1.65
N ARG A 63 7.46 -14.47 -0.68
CA ARG A 63 8.81 -14.80 -0.19
C ARG A 63 8.81 -15.46 1.19
N GLY A 64 7.82 -15.17 2.03
CA GLY A 64 7.70 -15.76 3.38
C GLY A 64 8.78 -15.34 4.39
N GLN A 65 9.63 -14.36 4.06
CA GLN A 65 10.73 -13.90 4.93
C GLN A 65 10.37 -12.67 5.77
N THR A 66 9.25 -12.03 5.47
CA THR A 66 8.78 -10.79 6.10
C THR A 66 7.33 -10.92 6.49
N LYS A 67 6.89 -10.12 7.46
CA LYS A 67 5.47 -10.00 7.84
C LYS A 67 5.06 -8.53 7.88
N LEU A 68 3.77 -8.27 7.66
CA LEU A 68 3.20 -6.95 7.87
C LEU A 68 3.03 -6.74 9.38
N VAL A 69 3.41 -5.54 9.85
CA VAL A 69 3.37 -5.17 11.28
C VAL A 69 2.53 -3.93 11.55
N GLY A 70 1.88 -3.38 10.53
CA GLY A 70 1.04 -2.21 10.64
C GLY A 70 0.61 -1.67 9.27
N SER A 71 -0.27 -0.67 9.31
CA SER A 71 -0.82 -0.01 8.13
C SER A 71 -0.55 1.48 8.16
N GLY A 72 -0.55 2.11 6.99
CA GLY A 72 -0.54 3.56 6.88
C GLY A 72 -1.78 4.20 7.53
N PRO A 73 -1.75 5.51 7.80
CA PRO A 73 -2.85 6.21 8.49
C PRO A 73 -4.12 6.31 7.65
N PHE A 74 -4.01 6.15 6.33
CA PHE A 74 -5.11 6.25 5.39
C PHE A 74 -5.06 5.09 4.40
N ARG A 75 -6.24 4.55 4.06
CA ARG A 75 -6.39 3.60 2.95
C ARG A 75 -6.41 4.37 1.63
N ALA A 76 -5.52 4.00 0.72
CA ALA A 76 -5.46 4.56 -0.63
C ALA A 76 -6.10 3.58 -1.62
N TRP A 77 -7.19 3.99 -2.26
CA TRP A 77 -7.85 3.16 -3.26
C TRP A 77 -7.05 3.11 -4.55
N VAL A 78 -6.91 1.91 -5.12
CA VAL A 78 -6.39 1.71 -6.48
C VAL A 78 -7.55 1.85 -7.46
N ALA A 79 -7.34 2.60 -8.55
CA ALA A 79 -8.39 2.89 -9.51
C ALA A 79 -7.95 2.64 -10.95
N VAL A 80 -8.90 2.23 -11.78
CA VAL A 80 -8.80 2.31 -13.24
C VAL A 80 -9.25 3.71 -13.66
N THR A 81 -8.46 4.40 -14.47
CA THR A 81 -8.78 5.76 -14.94
C THR A 81 -9.21 5.75 -16.40
N THR A 82 -10.14 6.64 -16.73
CA THR A 82 -10.63 6.86 -18.09
C THR A 82 -10.87 8.35 -18.33
N LYS A 83 -10.85 8.80 -19.59
CA LYS A 83 -11.08 10.20 -19.93
C LYS A 83 -12.48 10.64 -19.47
N LYS A 84 -12.56 11.77 -18.76
CA LYS A 84 -13.83 12.36 -18.33
C LYS A 84 -14.75 12.58 -19.53
N GLY A 85 -16.01 12.15 -19.39
CA GLY A 85 -17.05 12.35 -20.41
C GLY A 85 -17.01 11.37 -21.59
N ASN A 86 -16.12 10.38 -21.62
CA ASN A 86 -16.10 9.39 -22.71
C ASN A 86 -17.10 8.24 -22.54
N GLY A 87 -17.91 8.24 -21.48
CA GLY A 87 -18.93 7.23 -21.22
C GLY A 87 -18.42 5.86 -20.77
N LEU A 88 -17.10 5.65 -20.62
CA LEU A 88 -16.56 4.32 -20.29
C LEU A 88 -16.60 3.98 -18.80
N ALA A 89 -16.74 4.96 -17.90
CA ALA A 89 -16.69 4.72 -16.46
C ALA A 89 -17.73 3.68 -15.97
N PRO A 90 -19.01 3.73 -16.38
CA PRO A 90 -20.00 2.71 -15.99
C PRO A 90 -19.68 1.32 -16.53
N ALA A 91 -19.16 1.23 -17.77
CA ALA A 91 -18.80 -0.05 -18.37
C ALA A 91 -17.61 -0.71 -17.65
N LEU A 92 -16.60 0.09 -17.28
CA LEU A 92 -15.46 -0.38 -16.48
C LEU A 92 -15.88 -0.81 -15.08
N GLN A 93 -16.77 -0.04 -14.42
CA GLN A 93 -17.33 -0.42 -13.12
C GLN A 93 -18.04 -1.77 -13.21
N ALA A 94 -18.96 -1.93 -14.17
CA ALA A 94 -19.70 -3.17 -14.37
C ALA A 94 -18.78 -4.37 -14.69
N ALA A 95 -17.71 -4.16 -15.46
CA ALA A 95 -16.73 -5.21 -15.73
C ALA A 95 -16.00 -5.66 -14.45
N ILE A 96 -15.56 -4.71 -13.61
CA ILE A 96 -14.90 -5.02 -12.33
C ILE A 96 -15.87 -5.75 -11.40
N ASP A 97 -17.09 -5.26 -11.22
CA ASP A 97 -18.13 -5.91 -10.41
C ASP A 97 -18.49 -7.31 -10.94
N GLY A 98 -18.44 -7.50 -12.27
CA GLY A 98 -18.56 -8.81 -12.90
C GLY A 98 -17.45 -9.77 -12.47
N THR A 99 -16.19 -9.30 -12.39
CA THR A 99 -15.08 -10.13 -11.89
C THR A 99 -15.12 -10.38 -10.38
N ILE A 100 -15.70 -9.45 -9.61
CA ILE A 100 -15.91 -9.63 -8.17
C ILE A 100 -16.95 -10.72 -7.96
N SER A 101 -18.13 -10.58 -8.56
CA SER A 101 -19.23 -11.54 -8.45
C SER A 101 -18.87 -12.92 -9.02
N GLY A 102 -18.08 -12.98 -10.10
CA GLY A 102 -17.59 -14.23 -10.68
C GLY A 102 -16.41 -14.88 -9.96
N GLY A 103 -15.86 -14.23 -8.91
CA GLY A 103 -14.76 -14.75 -8.10
C GLY A 103 -13.36 -14.66 -8.74
N GLN A 104 -13.24 -14.23 -10.00
CA GLN A 104 -11.94 -14.06 -10.66
C GLN A 104 -11.11 -12.97 -9.96
N TYR A 105 -11.75 -11.90 -9.48
CA TYR A 105 -11.11 -10.87 -8.67
C TYR A 105 -10.44 -11.47 -7.43
N GLN A 106 -11.17 -12.30 -6.68
CA GLN A 106 -10.66 -12.95 -5.48
C GLN A 106 -9.52 -13.92 -5.79
N GLN A 107 -9.59 -14.66 -6.91
CA GLN A 107 -8.52 -15.55 -7.36
C GLN A 107 -7.22 -14.76 -7.64
N VAL A 108 -7.33 -13.60 -8.29
CA VAL A 108 -6.19 -12.73 -8.56
C VAL A 108 -5.60 -12.18 -7.25
N LEU A 109 -6.43 -11.64 -6.35
CA LEU A 109 -5.93 -11.15 -5.06
C LEU A 109 -5.25 -12.25 -4.24
N THR A 110 -5.85 -13.45 -4.21
CA THR A 110 -5.28 -14.60 -3.50
C THR A 110 -3.93 -15.02 -4.07
N ARG A 111 -3.80 -15.04 -5.40
CA ARG A 111 -2.53 -15.34 -6.06
C ARG A 111 -1.41 -14.37 -5.66
N TRP A 112 -1.74 -13.10 -5.45
CA TRP A 112 -0.76 -12.06 -5.15
C TRP A 112 -0.61 -11.75 -3.66
N GLY A 113 -1.45 -12.33 -2.79
CA GLY A 113 -1.42 -12.03 -1.34
C GLY A 113 -2.08 -10.71 -0.96
N GLU A 114 -3.00 -10.22 -1.79
CA GLU A 114 -3.63 -8.88 -1.68
C GLU A 114 -5.08 -8.95 -1.20
N GLN A 115 -5.47 -10.02 -0.50
CA GLN A 115 -6.86 -10.21 -0.06
C GLN A 115 -7.34 -9.09 0.87
N ASP A 116 -6.44 -8.49 1.65
CA ASP A 116 -6.76 -7.37 2.56
C ASP A 116 -7.15 -6.09 1.81
N GLU A 117 -6.75 -5.96 0.55
CA GLU A 117 -7.11 -4.83 -0.32
C GLU A 117 -8.44 -5.02 -1.05
N ALA A 118 -9.12 -6.15 -0.84
CA ALA A 118 -10.38 -6.45 -1.49
C ALA A 118 -11.45 -5.37 -1.23
N ILE A 119 -12.28 -5.15 -2.26
CA ILE A 119 -13.51 -4.36 -2.18
C ILE A 119 -14.71 -5.23 -2.54
N ALA A 120 -15.85 -4.94 -1.91
CA ALA A 120 -17.10 -5.63 -2.22
C ALA A 120 -17.71 -5.16 -3.56
N HIS A 121 -17.56 -3.87 -3.88
CA HIS A 121 -18.12 -3.25 -5.07
C HIS A 121 -17.20 -2.13 -5.58
N SER A 122 -17.07 -2.02 -6.90
CA SER A 122 -16.38 -0.93 -7.57
C SER A 122 -17.23 0.34 -7.51
N THR A 123 -16.60 1.47 -7.19
CA THR A 123 -17.27 2.78 -7.11
C THR A 123 -16.69 3.75 -8.14
N VAL A 124 -17.55 4.53 -8.80
CA VAL A 124 -17.11 5.60 -9.69
C VAL A 124 -16.91 6.89 -8.90
N ASN A 125 -15.71 7.46 -8.97
CA ASN A 125 -15.33 8.72 -8.30
C ASN A 125 -15.73 8.79 -6.80
N PRO A 126 -15.33 7.82 -5.96
CA PRO A 126 -15.54 7.93 -4.52
C PRO A 126 -14.77 9.12 -3.94
N PRO A 127 -15.14 9.61 -2.74
CA PRO A 127 -14.34 10.61 -2.03
C PRO A 127 -12.88 10.19 -1.90
N GLY A 128 -11.95 11.11 -2.21
CA GLY A 128 -10.51 10.87 -2.05
C GLY A 128 -10.05 10.91 -0.60
N ILE A 129 -8.76 10.60 -0.37
CA ILE A 129 -8.14 10.75 0.94
C ILE A 129 -8.09 12.24 1.30
N GLN A 130 -8.64 12.58 2.47
CA GLN A 130 -8.46 13.90 3.09
C GLN A 130 -7.35 13.79 4.14
N TYR A 131 -6.34 14.67 4.04
CA TYR A 131 -5.17 14.73 4.93
C TYR A 131 -5.34 15.73 6.05
#